data_AF-A0A1L1PL21-F1
#
_entry.id   AF-A0A1L1PL21-F1
#
_cell.length_a   1.000
_cell.length_b   1.000
_cell.length_c   1.000
_cell.angle_alpha   90.00
_cell.angle_beta   90.00
_cell.angle_gamma   90.00
#
_symmetry.space_group_name_H-M   'P 1'
#
loop_
_entity.id
_entity.type
_entity.pdbx_description
1 polymer ?
#
loop_
_entity_poly.entity_id
_entity_poly.type
_entity_poly.pdbx_seq_one_letter_code
_entity_poly.pdbx_strand_id
1 'polypeptide(L)'
;MHIIITDAWLARRQALHLNGWKLIAAAAMAVLGLMFSAVATYHWVFLEGIRQGWPGFASVARLVHPDNPGERDAYLRANLDAMARKLGEMQARMMQIDSLGERVAGLAGLEPAQARPPLPGSGGVLISNRSLTLEELMREMEAVDAGSGARVDWLTAIESRLFDQKIQSTLVPTEKPVVDGRVGSAFGFRIDPITGQSALHTGLDFPADTGTPIVAAAGGVVIAQEYHAAYGNLVEIDHGNALVTRYAHASKVHVKKGDIVKSGQKIAEVGSTGRSTGPHLHFEVWVAGVPQNPQKFLQAGEHLARAPPGPNVSRTR
;
A
#
# COMPACT_ATOMS: atom_id res chain seq x y z
N MET A 1 74.35 68.42 -33.08
CA MET A 1 73.41 69.56 -33.04
C MET A 1 73.23 69.98 -31.59
N HIS A 2 73.53 71.22 -31.24
CA HIS A 2 73.39 71.74 -29.87
C HIS A 2 72.01 72.38 -29.74
N ILE A 3 71.13 71.81 -28.91
CA ILE A 3 69.86 72.42 -28.54
C ILE A 3 69.98 72.85 -27.08
N ILE A 4 69.88 74.14 -26.83
CA ILE A 4 69.93 74.73 -25.49
C ILE A 4 68.48 75.04 -25.12
N ILE A 5 67.88 74.20 -24.28
CA ILE A 5 66.57 74.48 -23.67
C ILE A 5 66.87 75.33 -22.43
N THR A 6 66.44 76.59 -22.43
CA THR A 6 66.49 77.46 -21.25
C THR A 6 65.11 77.48 -20.63
N ASP A 7 64.96 76.88 -19.45
CA ASP A 7 63.80 77.09 -18.60
C ASP A 7 64.19 78.13 -17.54
N ALA A 8 63.34 79.15 -17.35
CA ALA A 8 63.67 80.35 -16.60
C ALA A 8 63.65 80.16 -15.07
N TRP A 9 63.31 78.97 -14.57
CA TRP A 9 63.06 78.76 -13.13
C TRP A 9 63.93 77.71 -12.43
N LEU A 10 64.76 76.93 -13.14
CA LEU A 10 65.70 75.99 -12.52
C LEU A 10 67.17 76.36 -12.81
N ALA A 11 67.88 76.79 -11.77
CA ALA A 11 69.28 77.23 -11.81
C ALA A 11 70.32 76.09 -11.96
N ARG A 12 70.11 75.14 -12.87
CA ARG A 12 71.12 74.15 -13.27
C ARG A 12 71.16 74.04 -14.80
N ARG A 13 72.26 74.54 -15.41
CA ARG A 13 72.56 74.27 -16.82
C ARG A 13 73.08 72.85 -16.97
N GLN A 14 72.26 71.96 -17.53
CA GLN A 14 72.74 70.67 -18.02
C GLN A 14 72.96 70.74 -19.53
N ALA A 15 74.22 70.71 -19.96
CA ALA A 15 74.59 70.63 -21.36
C ALA A 15 74.46 69.17 -21.84
N LEU A 16 73.39 68.85 -22.55
CA LEU A 16 73.17 67.53 -23.13
C LEU A 16 74.00 67.38 -24.42
N HIS A 17 75.16 66.71 -24.32
CA HIS A 17 75.92 66.27 -25.49
C HIS A 17 75.17 65.12 -26.21
N LEU A 18 74.46 65.47 -27.28
CA LEU A 18 73.78 64.54 -28.18
C LEU A 18 74.77 63.92 -29.16
N ASN A 19 75.37 62.80 -28.77
CA ASN A 19 76.11 61.91 -29.66
C ASN A 19 75.11 61.07 -30.48
N GLY A 20 75.43 60.70 -31.73
CA GLY A 20 74.49 59.99 -32.62
C GLY A 20 73.85 58.74 -31.99
N TRP A 21 74.62 58.02 -31.16
CA TRP A 21 74.15 56.87 -30.39
C TRP A 21 73.09 57.20 -29.33
N LYS A 22 73.17 58.37 -28.68
CA LYS A 22 72.19 58.79 -27.65
C LYS A 22 70.83 59.14 -28.27
N LEU A 23 70.82 59.69 -29.49
CA LEU A 23 69.58 59.93 -30.24
C LEU A 23 68.90 58.61 -30.62
N ILE A 24 69.67 57.61 -31.07
CA ILE A 24 69.15 56.28 -31.38
C ILE A 24 68.57 55.60 -30.14
N ALA A 25 69.27 55.64 -29.00
CA ALA A 25 68.79 55.06 -27.75
C ALA A 25 67.50 55.75 -27.23
N ALA A 26 67.41 57.07 -27.33
CA ALA A 26 66.21 57.82 -26.95
C ALA A 26 65.02 57.48 -27.85
N ALA A 27 65.23 57.35 -29.16
CA ALA A 27 64.20 56.91 -30.10
C ALA A 27 63.72 55.47 -29.80
N ALA A 28 64.63 54.55 -29.50
CA ALA A 28 64.29 53.18 -29.15
C ALA A 28 63.46 53.11 -27.85
N MET A 29 63.82 53.88 -26.81
CA MET A 29 63.02 53.96 -25.58
C MET A 29 61.63 54.57 -25.82
N ALA A 30 61.52 55.58 -26.67
CA ALA A 30 60.22 56.16 -27.03
C ALA A 30 59.33 55.13 -27.75
N VAL A 31 59.89 54.35 -28.67
CA VAL A 31 59.17 53.27 -29.37
C VAL A 31 58.74 52.18 -28.38
N LEU A 32 59.62 51.76 -27.48
CA LEU A 32 59.28 50.76 -26.44
C LEU A 32 58.18 51.27 -25.50
N GLY A 33 58.26 52.53 -25.08
CA GLY A 33 57.22 53.15 -24.25
C GLY A 33 55.87 53.18 -24.96
N LEU A 34 55.86 53.48 -26.25
CA LEU A 34 54.64 53.50 -27.08
C LEU A 34 54.08 52.09 -27.31
N MET A 35 54.94 51.08 -27.47
CA MET A 35 54.50 49.68 -27.53
C MET A 35 53.88 49.22 -26.21
N PHE A 36 54.50 49.53 -25.07
CA PHE A 36 53.98 49.15 -23.77
C PHE A 36 52.63 49.82 -23.46
N SER A 37 52.49 51.11 -23.80
CA SER A 37 51.22 51.81 -23.62
C SER A 37 50.13 51.20 -24.51
N ALA A 38 50.44 50.90 -25.77
CA ALA A 38 49.51 50.26 -26.70
C ALA A 38 49.03 48.89 -26.18
N VAL A 39 49.95 48.05 -25.69
CA VAL A 39 49.63 46.75 -25.09
C VAL A 39 48.77 46.91 -23.83
N ALA A 40 49.09 47.87 -22.96
CA ALA A 40 48.32 48.13 -21.76
C ALA A 40 46.90 48.60 -22.08
N THR A 41 46.73 49.51 -23.06
CA THR A 41 45.39 49.94 -23.52
C THR A 41 44.62 48.80 -24.17
N TYR A 42 45.27 47.96 -24.99
CA TYR A 42 44.61 46.80 -25.58
C TYR A 42 44.13 45.83 -24.50
N HIS A 43 44.98 45.55 -23.51
CA HIS A 43 44.63 44.67 -22.39
C HIS A 43 43.51 45.25 -21.52
N TRP A 44 43.54 46.55 -21.23
CA TRP A 44 42.47 47.23 -20.52
C TRP A 44 41.15 47.15 -21.29
N VAL A 45 41.13 47.56 -22.56
CA VAL A 45 39.92 47.51 -23.40
C VAL A 45 39.38 46.09 -23.51
N PHE A 46 40.25 45.09 -23.61
CA PHE A 46 39.85 43.67 -23.62
C PHE A 46 39.19 43.25 -22.30
N LEU A 47 39.78 43.58 -21.15
CA LEU A 47 39.21 43.28 -19.83
C LEU A 47 37.89 44.02 -19.59
N GLU A 48 37.80 45.28 -20.00
CA GLU A 48 36.58 46.08 -19.88
C GLU A 48 35.48 45.57 -20.82
N GLY A 49 35.84 45.17 -22.05
CA GLY A 49 34.93 44.58 -23.03
C GLY A 49 34.34 43.25 -22.56
N ILE A 50 35.11 42.44 -21.83
CA ILE A 50 34.60 41.23 -21.14
C ILE A 50 33.67 41.61 -19.98
N ARG A 51 34.06 42.60 -19.15
CA ARG A 51 33.25 43.01 -17.98
C ARG A 51 31.89 43.61 -18.39
N GLN A 52 31.86 44.38 -19.47
CA GLN A 52 30.66 45.08 -19.96
C GLN A 52 29.89 44.30 -21.03
N GLY A 53 30.38 43.13 -21.46
CA GLY A 53 29.66 42.21 -22.36
C GLY A 53 29.50 42.72 -23.81
N TRP A 54 30.52 43.38 -24.38
CA TRP A 54 30.44 43.92 -25.74
C TRP A 54 30.31 42.82 -26.83
N PRO A 55 29.52 43.03 -27.89
CA PRO A 55 29.31 42.05 -28.96
C PRO A 55 30.61 41.84 -29.76
N GLY A 56 31.23 40.66 -29.60
CA GLY A 56 32.52 40.27 -30.21
C GLY A 56 33.49 39.62 -29.22
N PHE A 57 33.47 40.05 -27.95
CA PHE A 57 34.29 39.45 -26.88
C PHE A 57 33.60 38.29 -26.15
N ALA A 58 32.27 38.20 -26.27
CA ALA A 58 31.45 37.13 -25.69
C ALA A 58 31.78 35.71 -26.22
N SER A 59 32.36 35.61 -27.42
CA SER A 59 32.82 34.35 -28.02
C SER A 59 34.14 33.87 -27.40
N VAL A 60 35.02 34.79 -27.01
CA VAL A 60 36.31 34.48 -26.38
C VAL A 60 36.13 34.18 -24.89
N ALA A 61 35.23 34.90 -24.21
CA ALA A 61 34.87 34.62 -22.81
C ALA A 61 34.34 33.18 -22.63
N ARG A 62 33.55 32.68 -23.60
CA ARG A 62 33.07 31.28 -23.65
C ARG A 62 34.16 30.24 -23.83
N LEU A 63 35.29 30.60 -24.45
CA LEU A 63 36.40 29.67 -24.69
C LEU A 63 37.36 29.57 -23.50
N VAL A 64 37.44 30.63 -22.67
CA VAL A 64 38.37 30.74 -21.53
C VAL A 64 37.72 30.29 -20.21
N HIS A 65 36.40 30.34 -20.11
CA HIS A 65 35.63 29.80 -18.98
C HIS A 65 34.51 28.86 -19.46
N PRO A 66 34.79 27.55 -19.68
CA PRO A 66 33.77 26.58 -20.04
C PRO A 66 32.76 26.28 -18.91
N ASP A 67 32.98 26.78 -17.69
CA ASP A 67 32.11 26.55 -16.54
C ASP A 67 31.12 27.70 -16.38
N ASN A 68 29.94 27.57 -16.99
CA ASN A 68 28.79 28.46 -16.79
C ASN A 68 28.11 28.05 -15.45
N PRO A 69 28.33 28.74 -14.31
CA PRO A 69 27.89 28.27 -12.99
C PRO A 69 26.37 28.08 -12.90
N GLY A 70 25.59 28.89 -13.63
CA GLY A 70 24.13 28.79 -13.66
C GLY A 70 23.59 27.52 -14.30
N GLU A 71 24.29 26.93 -15.27
CA GLU A 71 23.87 25.66 -15.89
C GLU A 71 24.11 24.50 -14.94
N ARG A 72 25.29 24.41 -14.30
CA ARG A 72 25.57 23.38 -13.28
C ARG A 72 24.56 23.42 -12.14
N ASP A 73 24.24 24.61 -11.62
CA ASP A 73 23.27 24.76 -10.54
C ASP A 73 21.85 24.32 -10.96
N ALA A 74 21.44 24.64 -12.20
CA ALA A 74 20.17 24.18 -12.75
C ALA A 74 20.12 22.66 -12.92
N TYR A 75 21.19 22.03 -13.42
CA TYR A 75 21.31 20.58 -13.54
C TYR A 75 21.28 19.88 -12.17
N LEU A 76 22.00 20.41 -11.18
CA LEU A 76 22.01 19.87 -9.82
C LEU A 76 20.63 19.96 -9.17
N ARG A 77 19.92 21.09 -9.33
CA ARG A 77 18.54 21.24 -8.82
C ARG A 77 17.58 20.26 -9.49
N ALA A 78 17.63 20.13 -10.81
CA ALA A 78 16.78 19.19 -11.53
C ALA A 78 17.00 17.73 -11.07
N ASN A 79 18.24 17.34 -10.81
CA ASN A 79 18.55 16.00 -10.28
C ASN A 79 18.08 15.83 -8.82
N LEU A 80 18.24 16.85 -7.98
CA LEU A 80 17.71 16.84 -6.61
C LEU A 80 16.18 16.74 -6.58
N ASP A 81 15.50 17.46 -7.46
CA ASP A 81 14.04 17.42 -7.58
C ASP A 81 13.56 16.03 -8.03
N ALA A 82 14.26 15.39 -8.97
CA ALA A 82 13.98 14.02 -9.40
C ALA A 82 14.17 13.02 -8.26
N MET A 83 15.25 13.14 -7.49
CA MET A 83 15.49 12.29 -6.32
C MET A 83 14.45 12.53 -5.22
N ALA A 84 14.05 13.78 -4.97
CA ALA A 84 13.02 14.12 -3.99
C ALA A 84 11.67 13.51 -4.37
N ARG A 85 11.28 13.56 -5.65
CA ARG A 85 10.08 12.89 -6.16
C ARG A 85 10.16 11.38 -5.98
N LYS A 86 11.28 10.76 -6.36
CA LYS A 86 11.47 9.31 -6.21
C LYS A 86 11.45 8.88 -4.74
N LEU A 87 12.03 9.68 -3.85
CA LEU A 87 11.96 9.46 -2.40
C LEU A 87 10.53 9.55 -1.87
N GLY A 88 9.74 10.52 -2.34
CA GLY A 88 8.31 10.61 -2.04
C GLY A 88 7.52 9.39 -2.53
N GLU A 89 7.78 8.92 -3.75
CA GLU A 89 7.19 7.68 -4.28
C GLU A 89 7.54 6.47 -3.43
N MET A 90 8.81 6.31 -3.03
CA MET A 90 9.24 5.21 -2.17
C MET A 90 8.59 5.28 -0.78
N GLN A 91 8.46 6.47 -0.18
CA GLN A 91 7.77 6.65 1.10
C GLN A 91 6.30 6.26 1.00
N ALA A 92 5.61 6.69 -0.07
CA ALA A 92 4.22 6.33 -0.30
C ALA A 92 4.04 4.81 -0.49
N ARG A 93 4.92 4.16 -1.27
CA ARG A 93 4.91 2.70 -1.43
C ARG A 93 5.18 1.97 -0.11
N MET A 94 6.10 2.47 0.72
CA MET A 94 6.37 1.87 2.01
C MET A 94 5.13 1.92 2.92
N MET A 95 4.46 3.07 2.98
CA MET A 95 3.19 3.19 3.70
C MET A 95 2.12 2.23 3.16
N GLN A 96 2.06 2.05 1.83
CA GLN A 96 1.15 1.10 1.20
C GLN A 96 1.46 -0.35 1.61
N ILE A 97 2.74 -0.76 1.57
CA ILE A 97 3.20 -2.10 2.00
C ILE A 97 2.87 -2.33 3.47
N ASP A 98 3.11 -1.34 4.34
CA ASP A 98 2.79 -1.43 5.76
C ASP A 98 1.29 -1.62 5.98
N SER A 99 0.46 -0.81 5.30
CA SER A 99 -1.01 -0.93 5.39
C SER A 99 -1.55 -2.28 4.88
N LEU A 100 -0.96 -2.80 3.80
CA LEU A 100 -1.30 -4.11 3.23
C LEU A 100 -0.89 -5.22 4.20
N GLY A 101 0.30 -5.13 4.76
CA GLY A 101 0.81 -6.05 5.77
C GLY A 101 -0.11 -6.13 6.99
N GLU A 102 -0.60 -4.99 7.48
CA GLU A 102 -1.53 -4.95 8.61
C GLU A 102 -2.89 -5.59 8.29
N ARG A 103 -3.46 -5.35 7.09
CA ARG A 103 -4.72 -6.00 6.69
C ARG A 103 -4.57 -7.51 6.50
N VAL A 104 -3.49 -7.95 5.85
CA VAL A 104 -3.16 -9.37 5.69
C VAL A 104 -2.96 -10.03 7.05
N ALA A 105 -2.24 -9.40 7.97
CA ALA A 105 -2.06 -9.89 9.33
C ALA A 105 -3.39 -10.03 10.07
N GLY A 106 -4.25 -9.00 10.00
CA GLY A 106 -5.59 -9.03 10.59
C GLY A 106 -6.46 -10.16 10.03
N LEU A 107 -6.45 -10.39 8.71
CA LEU A 107 -7.17 -11.50 8.08
C LEU A 107 -6.59 -12.87 8.47
N ALA A 108 -5.28 -12.95 8.68
CA ALA A 108 -4.60 -14.16 9.16
C ALA A 108 -4.74 -14.39 10.67
N GLY A 109 -5.34 -13.45 11.43
CA GLY A 109 -5.45 -13.52 12.89
C GLY A 109 -4.11 -13.32 13.63
N LEU A 110 -3.16 -12.62 13.01
CA LEU A 110 -1.87 -12.28 13.61
C LEU A 110 -1.93 -10.90 14.27
N GLU A 111 -1.42 -10.79 15.51
CA GLU A 111 -1.27 -9.50 16.19
C GLU A 111 -0.25 -8.60 15.45
N PRO A 112 -0.46 -7.28 15.34
CA PRO A 112 0.40 -6.37 14.57
C PRO A 112 1.88 -6.42 14.99
N ALA A 113 2.14 -6.65 16.27
CA ALA A 113 3.49 -6.77 16.83
C ALA A 113 4.22 -8.05 16.40
N GLN A 114 3.48 -9.11 16.05
CA GLN A 114 4.03 -10.37 15.56
C GLN A 114 4.21 -10.36 14.03
N ALA A 115 3.46 -9.49 13.33
CA ALA A 115 3.48 -9.37 11.88
C ALA A 115 4.70 -8.60 11.33
N ARG A 116 5.39 -7.81 12.16
CA ARG A 116 6.64 -7.13 11.76
C ARG A 116 7.85 -7.99 12.17
N PRO A 117 8.45 -8.77 11.25
CA PRO A 117 9.68 -9.49 11.58
C PRO A 117 10.78 -8.49 11.96
N PRO A 118 11.66 -8.81 12.93
CA PRO A 118 12.79 -7.97 13.25
C PRO A 118 13.62 -7.73 11.99
N LEU A 119 14.04 -6.49 11.76
CA LEU A 119 14.90 -6.14 10.64
C LEU A 119 16.15 -7.04 10.69
N PRO A 120 16.54 -7.68 9.58
CA PRO A 120 17.76 -8.47 9.55
C PRO A 120 18.94 -7.55 9.90
N GLY A 121 19.75 -7.97 10.87
CA GLY A 121 20.97 -7.24 11.20
C GLY A 121 21.91 -7.26 9.99
N SER A 122 22.18 -6.08 9.43
CA SER A 122 23.11 -5.91 8.32
C SER A 122 24.38 -5.20 8.79
N GLY A 123 25.54 -5.82 8.59
CA GLY A 123 26.85 -5.25 8.92
C GLY A 123 27.98 -6.21 8.55
N GLY A 124 29.16 -5.67 8.25
CA GLY A 124 30.34 -6.44 7.86
C GLY A 124 31.63 -5.62 7.92
N VAL A 125 32.78 -6.28 7.77
CA VAL A 125 34.09 -5.62 7.73
C VAL A 125 34.17 -4.74 6.47
N LEU A 126 34.43 -3.45 6.65
CA LEU A 126 34.62 -2.50 5.54
C LEU A 126 36.02 -2.69 4.92
N ILE A 127 36.08 -3.37 3.78
CA ILE A 127 37.35 -3.66 3.07
C ILE A 127 37.73 -2.48 2.13
N SER A 128 36.76 -1.85 1.48
CA SER A 128 36.98 -0.66 0.64
C SER A 128 35.71 0.19 0.53
N ASN A 129 35.89 1.50 0.38
CA ASN A 129 34.80 2.46 0.16
C ASN A 129 34.98 3.08 -1.23
N ARG A 130 33.95 2.97 -2.08
CA ARG A 130 33.79 3.78 -3.28
C ARG A 130 32.44 4.47 -3.22
N SER A 131 32.40 5.76 -3.59
CA SER A 131 31.14 6.48 -3.76
C SER A 131 30.39 5.91 -4.97
N LEU A 132 29.07 5.73 -4.83
CA LEU A 132 28.22 5.35 -5.95
C LEU A 132 28.22 6.46 -6.99
N THR A 133 28.33 6.07 -8.26
CA THR A 133 27.99 6.98 -9.36
C THR A 133 26.47 7.21 -9.40
N LEU A 134 26.03 8.33 -9.99
CA LEU A 134 24.61 8.63 -10.13
C LEU A 134 23.85 7.51 -10.86
N GLU A 135 24.48 6.91 -11.88
CA GLU A 135 23.90 5.80 -12.64
C GLU A 135 23.76 4.53 -11.79
N GLU A 136 24.76 4.19 -10.98
CA GLU A 136 24.66 3.07 -10.04
C GLU A 136 23.57 3.31 -8.99
N LEU A 137 23.48 4.51 -8.42
CA LEU A 137 22.44 4.85 -7.46
C LEU A 137 21.04 4.72 -8.09
N MET A 138 20.85 5.23 -9.31
CA MET A 138 19.58 5.12 -10.02
C MET A 138 19.20 3.66 -10.27
N ARG A 139 20.16 2.80 -10.66
CA ARG A 139 19.93 1.35 -10.82
C ARG A 139 19.55 0.67 -9.51
N GLU A 140 20.23 0.99 -8.41
CA GLU A 140 19.89 0.43 -7.09
C GLU A 140 18.49 0.87 -6.65
N MET A 141 18.14 2.15 -6.85
CA MET A 141 16.79 2.66 -6.56
C MET A 141 15.72 1.97 -7.40
N GLU A 142 15.99 1.72 -8.69
CA GLU A 142 15.09 1.00 -9.58
C GLU A 142 14.91 -0.46 -9.16
N ALA A 143 15.99 -1.14 -8.73
CA ALA A 143 15.91 -2.49 -8.19
C ALA A 143 15.06 -2.57 -6.91
N VAL A 144 15.21 -1.59 -6.02
CA VAL A 144 14.36 -1.48 -4.81
C VAL A 144 12.91 -1.17 -5.17
N ASP A 145 12.65 -0.31 -6.15
CA ASP A 145 11.30 0.01 -6.63
C ASP A 145 10.62 -1.22 -7.24
N ALA A 146 11.33 -1.97 -8.08
CA ALA A 146 10.85 -3.22 -8.67
C ALA A 146 10.57 -4.30 -7.60
N GLY A 147 11.48 -4.47 -6.64
CA GLY A 147 11.28 -5.39 -5.52
C GLY A 147 10.11 -5.00 -4.62
N SER A 148 9.91 -3.70 -4.40
CA SER A 148 8.77 -3.18 -3.63
C SER A 148 7.44 -3.39 -4.37
N GLY A 149 7.42 -3.18 -5.69
CA GLY A 149 6.26 -3.47 -6.54
C GLY A 149 5.83 -4.93 -6.45
N ALA A 150 6.76 -5.86 -6.63
CA ALA A 150 6.48 -7.30 -6.52
C ALA A 150 5.93 -7.69 -5.14
N ARG A 151 6.41 -7.04 -4.07
CA ARG A 151 5.91 -7.27 -2.70
C ARG A 151 4.48 -6.75 -2.51
N VAL A 152 4.12 -5.60 -3.08
CA VAL A 152 2.74 -5.07 -3.07
C VAL A 152 1.79 -6.04 -3.78
N ASP A 153 2.16 -6.51 -4.97
CA ASP A 153 1.35 -7.44 -5.75
C ASP A 153 1.12 -8.76 -5.00
N TRP A 154 2.19 -9.29 -4.39
CA TRP A 154 2.13 -10.49 -3.56
C TRP A 154 1.21 -10.32 -2.34
N LEU A 155 1.35 -9.22 -1.59
CA LEU A 155 0.50 -8.94 -0.42
C LEU A 155 -0.97 -8.77 -0.83
N THR A 156 -1.23 -8.11 -1.96
CA THR A 156 -2.58 -7.94 -2.49
C THR A 156 -3.21 -9.29 -2.87
N ALA A 157 -2.44 -10.18 -3.50
CA ALA A 157 -2.91 -11.52 -3.83
C ALA A 157 -3.21 -12.37 -2.57
N ILE A 158 -2.37 -12.26 -1.54
CA ILE A 158 -2.64 -12.91 -0.24
C ILE A 158 -3.88 -12.31 0.42
N GLU A 159 -4.00 -10.97 0.46
CA GLU A 159 -5.15 -10.27 1.02
C GLU A 159 -6.44 -10.78 0.38
N SER A 160 -6.51 -10.79 -0.96
CA SER A 160 -7.67 -11.29 -1.70
C SER A 160 -8.03 -12.72 -1.31
N ARG A 161 -7.05 -13.63 -1.26
CA ARG A 161 -7.32 -15.04 -0.90
C ARG A 161 -7.77 -15.22 0.55
N LEU A 162 -7.13 -14.53 1.49
CA LEU A 162 -7.51 -14.60 2.90
C LEU A 162 -8.89 -13.98 3.11
N PHE A 163 -9.21 -12.90 2.39
CA PHE A 163 -10.52 -12.28 2.42
C PHE A 163 -11.58 -13.25 1.88
N ASP A 164 -11.35 -13.86 0.71
CA ASP A 164 -12.27 -14.86 0.13
C ASP A 164 -12.48 -16.02 1.11
N GLN A 165 -11.42 -16.56 1.69
CA GLN A 165 -11.50 -17.63 2.69
C GLN A 165 -12.31 -17.18 3.92
N LYS A 166 -12.14 -15.94 4.38
CA LYS A 166 -12.89 -15.39 5.51
C LYS A 166 -14.37 -15.25 5.19
N ILE A 167 -14.73 -14.74 4.01
CA ILE A 167 -16.12 -14.66 3.55
C ILE A 167 -16.72 -16.05 3.49
N GLN A 168 -16.07 -16.98 2.80
CA GLN A 168 -16.52 -18.37 2.67
C GLN A 168 -16.77 -19.03 4.04
N SER A 169 -15.91 -18.80 5.02
CA SER A 169 -16.11 -19.32 6.38
C SER A 169 -17.34 -18.76 7.10
N THR A 170 -17.74 -17.52 6.81
CA THR A 170 -18.87 -16.82 7.45
C THR A 170 -20.23 -17.19 6.84
N LEU A 171 -20.20 -17.74 5.62
CA LEU A 171 -21.38 -18.23 4.90
C LEU A 171 -21.80 -19.65 5.33
N VAL A 172 -20.93 -20.39 6.03
CA VAL A 172 -21.24 -21.73 6.52
C VAL A 172 -22.14 -21.64 7.78
N PRO A 173 -23.28 -22.36 7.85
CA PRO A 173 -24.25 -22.26 8.94
C PRO A 173 -23.74 -22.96 10.21
N THR A 174 -22.89 -22.24 10.94
CA THR A 174 -22.23 -22.73 12.15
C THR A 174 -22.92 -22.28 13.45
N GLU A 175 -23.74 -21.22 13.40
CA GLU A 175 -24.44 -20.69 14.56
C GLU A 175 -25.67 -21.55 14.89
N LYS A 176 -25.91 -21.81 16.18
CA LYS A 176 -27.09 -22.58 16.59
C LYS A 176 -28.35 -21.73 16.37
N PRO A 177 -29.35 -22.25 15.64
CA PRO A 177 -30.52 -21.45 15.28
C PRO A 177 -31.49 -21.21 16.44
N VAL A 178 -31.37 -21.96 17.54
CA VAL A 178 -32.08 -21.73 18.81
C VAL A 178 -31.03 -21.61 19.92
N VAL A 179 -31.02 -20.47 20.60
CA VAL A 179 -30.10 -20.22 21.73
C VAL A 179 -30.37 -21.24 22.83
N ASP A 180 -29.32 -21.96 23.27
CA ASP A 180 -29.38 -23.07 24.23
C ASP A 180 -30.31 -24.25 23.84
N GLY A 181 -30.79 -24.27 22.59
CA GLY A 181 -31.63 -25.34 22.08
C GLY A 181 -30.89 -26.67 22.03
N ARG A 182 -31.47 -27.70 22.65
CA ARG A 182 -30.98 -29.08 22.53
C ARG A 182 -31.64 -29.73 21.32
N VAL A 183 -30.87 -30.53 20.58
CA VAL A 183 -31.41 -31.34 19.50
C VAL A 183 -32.34 -32.38 20.11
N GLY A 184 -33.63 -32.32 19.77
CA GLY A 184 -34.63 -33.29 20.19
C GLY A 184 -34.70 -34.46 19.21
N SER A 185 -34.78 -34.17 17.92
CA SER A 185 -34.74 -35.20 16.87
C SER A 185 -33.64 -34.96 15.85
N ALA A 186 -32.95 -36.03 15.49
CA ALA A 186 -31.80 -36.00 14.59
C ALA A 186 -32.20 -36.26 13.12
N PHE A 187 -31.32 -35.84 12.21
CA PHE A 187 -31.39 -36.13 10.79
C PHE A 187 -31.24 -37.64 10.53
N GLY A 188 -32.01 -38.17 9.57
CA GLY A 188 -31.90 -39.56 9.12
C GLY A 188 -33.24 -40.32 9.15
N PHE A 189 -33.20 -41.61 8.84
CA PHE A 189 -34.39 -42.46 8.86
C PHE A 189 -34.87 -42.71 10.28
N ARG A 190 -36.15 -42.45 10.53
CA ARG A 190 -36.83 -42.73 11.81
C ARG A 190 -38.29 -43.08 11.59
N ILE A 191 -38.94 -43.60 12.63
CA ILE A 191 -40.39 -43.71 12.64
C ILE A 191 -40.98 -42.31 12.70
N ASP A 192 -41.78 -41.97 11.70
CA ASP A 192 -42.51 -40.71 11.63
C ASP A 192 -43.57 -40.66 12.73
N PRO A 193 -43.60 -39.60 13.56
CA PRO A 193 -44.47 -39.53 14.73
C PRO A 193 -45.96 -39.34 14.39
N ILE A 194 -46.31 -39.01 13.15
CA ILE A 194 -47.68 -38.78 12.69
C ILE A 194 -48.20 -39.99 11.92
N THR A 195 -47.39 -40.60 11.04
CA THR A 195 -47.85 -41.75 10.22
C THR A 195 -47.49 -43.11 10.83
N GLY A 196 -46.54 -43.17 11.76
CA GLY A 196 -46.02 -44.41 12.32
C GLY A 196 -45.16 -45.24 11.35
N GLN A 197 -44.81 -44.69 10.19
CA GLN A 197 -44.02 -45.36 9.15
C GLN A 197 -42.56 -44.89 9.17
N SER A 198 -41.64 -45.70 8.63
CA SER A 198 -40.25 -45.26 8.44
C SER A 198 -40.18 -44.15 7.39
N ALA A 199 -39.63 -43.00 7.76
CA ALA A 199 -39.44 -41.85 6.88
C ALA A 199 -38.08 -41.18 7.13
N LEU A 200 -37.56 -40.51 6.09
CA LEU A 200 -36.34 -39.71 6.22
C LEU A 200 -36.69 -38.35 6.84
N HIS A 201 -36.06 -38.05 7.97
CA HIS A 201 -36.05 -36.72 8.55
C HIS A 201 -34.91 -35.90 7.96
N THR A 202 -35.26 -34.85 7.20
CA THR A 202 -34.35 -34.04 6.38
C THR A 202 -33.64 -32.92 7.15
N GLY A 203 -33.83 -32.84 8.46
CA GLY A 203 -33.28 -31.78 9.31
C GLY A 203 -33.02 -32.20 10.75
N LEU A 204 -32.89 -31.21 11.63
CA LEU A 204 -32.87 -31.35 13.08
C LEU A 204 -34.11 -30.66 13.66
N ASP A 205 -34.70 -31.28 14.67
CA ASP A 205 -35.76 -30.66 15.46
C ASP A 205 -35.20 -30.16 16.78
N PHE A 206 -35.45 -28.90 17.10
CA PHE A 206 -35.10 -28.23 18.35
C PHE A 206 -36.39 -27.93 19.13
N PRO A 207 -36.77 -28.77 20.11
CA PRO A 207 -37.90 -28.50 20.98
C PRO A 207 -37.66 -27.23 21.79
N ALA A 208 -38.61 -26.31 21.75
CA ALA A 208 -38.56 -25.05 22.49
C ALA A 208 -39.96 -24.44 22.59
N ASP A 209 -40.18 -23.60 23.60
CA ASP A 209 -41.48 -22.97 23.80
C ASP A 209 -41.82 -22.04 22.63
N THR A 210 -43.12 -21.95 22.29
CA THR A 210 -43.62 -21.00 21.29
C THR A 210 -43.18 -19.58 21.65
N GLY A 211 -42.64 -18.85 20.68
CA GLY A 211 -42.08 -17.51 20.90
C GLY A 211 -40.56 -17.48 21.11
N THR A 212 -39.92 -18.63 21.35
CA THR A 212 -38.45 -18.71 21.47
C THR A 212 -37.79 -18.14 20.21
N PRO A 213 -36.80 -17.22 20.32
CA PRO A 213 -36.15 -16.64 19.15
C PRO A 213 -35.47 -17.69 18.27
N ILE A 214 -35.73 -17.62 16.97
CA ILE A 214 -34.97 -18.33 15.93
C ILE A 214 -34.00 -17.34 15.31
N VAL A 215 -32.72 -17.69 15.26
CA VAL A 215 -31.66 -16.87 14.66
C VAL A 215 -31.11 -17.52 13.39
N ALA A 216 -30.59 -16.70 12.49
CA ALA A 216 -29.92 -17.18 11.28
C ALA A 216 -28.61 -17.91 11.62
N ALA A 217 -28.44 -19.12 11.13
CA ALA A 217 -27.26 -19.95 11.38
C ALA A 217 -25.98 -19.41 10.69
N ALA A 218 -26.14 -18.59 9.66
CA ALA A 218 -25.09 -17.86 8.95
C ALA A 218 -25.65 -16.59 8.30
N GLY A 219 -24.76 -15.72 7.82
CA GLY A 219 -25.17 -14.55 7.03
C GLY A 219 -25.60 -14.94 5.61
N GLY A 220 -26.56 -14.24 5.04
CA GLY A 220 -27.11 -14.57 3.72
C GLY A 220 -28.28 -13.69 3.30
N VAL A 221 -28.99 -14.11 2.25
CA VAL A 221 -30.16 -13.42 1.70
C VAL A 221 -31.39 -14.30 1.88
N VAL A 222 -32.49 -13.74 2.38
CA VAL A 222 -33.76 -14.46 2.51
C VAL A 222 -34.36 -14.71 1.12
N ILE A 223 -34.44 -15.96 0.71
CA ILE A 223 -34.96 -16.36 -0.62
C ILE A 223 -36.43 -16.81 -0.58
N ALA A 224 -36.91 -17.25 0.59
CA ALA A 224 -38.30 -17.59 0.81
C ALA A 224 -38.79 -17.12 2.18
N GLN A 225 -40.01 -16.60 2.20
CA GLN A 225 -40.79 -16.35 3.41
C GLN A 225 -42.26 -16.63 3.06
N GLU A 226 -42.76 -17.79 3.44
CA GLU A 226 -44.09 -18.26 3.02
C GLU A 226 -44.69 -19.26 4.00
N TYR A 227 -45.94 -19.66 3.75
CA TYR A 227 -46.59 -20.75 4.46
C TYR A 227 -46.62 -22.00 3.57
N HIS A 228 -46.07 -23.11 4.05
CA HIS A 228 -46.09 -24.40 3.37
C HIS A 228 -46.85 -25.43 4.21
N ALA A 229 -47.66 -26.30 3.60
CA ALA A 229 -48.52 -27.23 4.34
C ALA A 229 -47.71 -28.16 5.28
N ALA A 230 -46.55 -28.66 4.83
CA ALA A 230 -45.68 -29.49 5.66
C ALA A 230 -44.83 -28.68 6.64
N TYR A 231 -44.31 -27.51 6.24
CA TYR A 231 -43.32 -26.76 7.02
C TYR A 231 -43.93 -25.64 7.87
N GLY A 232 -45.22 -25.33 7.72
CA GLY A 232 -45.84 -24.18 8.36
C GLY A 232 -45.27 -22.87 7.86
N ASN A 233 -45.12 -21.89 8.75
CA ASN A 233 -44.41 -20.66 8.42
C ASN A 233 -42.91 -20.97 8.26
N LEU A 234 -42.41 -20.65 7.07
CA LEU A 234 -41.13 -21.05 6.56
C LEU A 234 -40.27 -19.83 6.23
N VAL A 235 -38.99 -19.92 6.58
CA VAL A 235 -37.95 -19.00 6.09
C VAL A 235 -36.83 -19.83 5.45
N GLU A 236 -36.37 -19.40 4.28
CA GLU A 236 -35.16 -19.94 3.65
C GLU A 236 -34.15 -18.83 3.42
N ILE A 237 -32.88 -19.13 3.71
CA ILE A 237 -31.77 -18.19 3.58
C ILE A 237 -30.71 -18.82 2.70
N ASP A 238 -30.38 -18.14 1.60
CA ASP A 238 -29.27 -18.48 0.72
C ASP A 238 -27.98 -17.84 1.24
N HIS A 239 -26.99 -18.67 1.47
CA HIS A 239 -25.67 -18.28 1.94
C HIS A 239 -24.63 -18.23 0.81
N GLY A 240 -25.04 -18.42 -0.45
CA GLY A 240 -24.12 -18.57 -1.59
C GLY A 240 -23.54 -19.99 -1.68
N ASN A 241 -22.79 -20.26 -2.75
CA ASN A 241 -22.23 -21.59 -3.05
C ASN A 241 -23.26 -22.73 -3.01
N ALA A 242 -24.50 -22.43 -3.40
CA ALA A 242 -25.63 -23.36 -3.34
C ALA A 242 -25.92 -23.93 -1.94
N LEU A 243 -25.60 -23.17 -0.90
CA LEU A 243 -25.86 -23.51 0.50
C LEU A 243 -27.07 -22.75 1.02
N VAL A 244 -28.12 -23.47 1.39
CA VAL A 244 -29.37 -22.89 1.87
C VAL A 244 -29.70 -23.46 3.25
N THR A 245 -30.15 -22.60 4.17
CA THR A 245 -30.76 -23.05 5.42
C THR A 245 -32.26 -22.83 5.41
N ARG A 246 -32.98 -23.77 6.03
CA ARG A 246 -34.44 -23.75 6.14
C ARG A 246 -34.87 -23.73 7.60
N TYR A 247 -35.80 -22.84 7.94
CA TYR A 247 -36.36 -22.68 9.28
C TYR A 247 -37.87 -22.81 9.21
N ALA A 248 -38.41 -23.85 9.84
CA ALA A 248 -39.81 -24.23 9.72
C ALA A 248 -40.54 -24.22 11.07
N HIS A 249 -41.86 -24.38 10.98
CA HIS A 249 -42.84 -24.41 12.07
C HIS A 249 -42.92 -23.12 12.90
N ALA A 250 -42.46 -22.00 12.35
CA ALA A 250 -42.45 -20.73 13.09
C ALA A 250 -43.86 -20.27 13.47
N SER A 251 -43.99 -19.61 14.62
CA SER A 251 -45.22 -18.91 15.03
C SER A 251 -45.31 -17.52 14.41
N LYS A 252 -44.15 -16.86 14.28
CA LYS A 252 -44.02 -15.52 13.70
C LYS A 252 -42.69 -15.40 12.97
N VAL A 253 -42.71 -14.68 11.83
CA VAL A 253 -41.52 -14.37 11.03
C VAL A 253 -41.29 -12.86 11.05
N HIS A 254 -40.03 -12.44 11.19
CA HIS A 254 -39.61 -11.04 11.33
C HIS A 254 -38.85 -10.49 10.11
N VAL A 255 -38.51 -11.35 9.15
CA VAL A 255 -37.80 -10.99 7.91
C VAL A 255 -38.69 -11.22 6.68
N LYS A 256 -38.30 -10.63 5.56
CA LYS A 256 -38.99 -10.75 4.27
C LYS A 256 -38.04 -11.24 3.19
N LYS A 257 -38.60 -11.81 2.13
CA LYS A 257 -37.82 -12.19 0.94
C LYS A 257 -37.06 -10.97 0.39
N GLY A 258 -35.76 -11.15 0.16
CA GLY A 258 -34.83 -10.12 -0.28
C GLY A 258 -34.02 -9.46 0.84
N ASP A 259 -34.37 -9.69 2.11
CA ASP A 259 -33.61 -9.14 3.24
C ASP A 259 -32.23 -9.78 3.35
N ILE A 260 -31.21 -8.96 3.63
CA ILE A 260 -29.87 -9.44 3.99
C ILE A 260 -29.83 -9.64 5.51
N VAL A 261 -29.44 -10.84 5.94
CA VAL A 261 -29.34 -11.20 7.36
C VAL A 261 -27.89 -11.49 7.75
N LYS A 262 -27.56 -11.21 9.01
CA LYS A 262 -26.27 -11.57 9.61
C LYS A 262 -26.40 -12.89 10.38
N SER A 263 -25.30 -13.61 10.56
CA SER A 263 -25.24 -14.74 11.48
C SER A 263 -25.68 -14.30 12.89
N GLY A 264 -26.52 -15.09 13.55
CA GLY A 264 -27.09 -14.78 14.87
C GLY A 264 -28.22 -13.75 14.88
N GLN A 265 -28.60 -13.18 13.72
CA GLN A 265 -29.74 -12.25 13.65
C GLN A 265 -31.06 -12.99 13.89
N LYS A 266 -31.93 -12.45 14.76
CA LYS A 266 -33.30 -12.98 14.97
C LYS A 266 -34.11 -12.84 13.67
N ILE A 267 -34.62 -13.97 13.16
CA ILE A 267 -35.38 -14.05 11.92
C ILE A 267 -36.83 -14.48 12.13
N ALA A 268 -37.11 -15.26 13.17
CA ALA A 268 -38.42 -15.82 13.44
C ALA A 268 -38.57 -16.20 14.93
N GLU A 269 -39.70 -16.77 15.28
CA GLU A 269 -40.01 -17.30 16.60
C GLU A 269 -40.55 -18.72 16.47
N VAL A 270 -40.10 -19.62 17.36
CA VAL A 270 -40.55 -21.02 17.42
C VAL A 270 -42.07 -21.08 17.55
N GLY A 271 -42.66 -22.09 16.92
CA GLY A 271 -44.10 -22.35 16.98
C GLY A 271 -44.41 -23.81 16.69
N SER A 272 -45.65 -24.04 16.28
CA SER A 272 -46.16 -25.37 15.92
C SER A 272 -47.12 -25.28 14.73
N THR A 273 -46.66 -24.65 13.64
CA THR A 273 -47.47 -24.46 12.41
C THR A 273 -47.20 -25.53 11.37
N GLY A 274 -48.14 -25.78 10.45
CA GLY A 274 -48.02 -26.84 9.45
C GLY A 274 -48.08 -28.24 10.07
N ARG A 275 -47.25 -29.16 9.60
CA ARG A 275 -47.23 -30.54 10.05
C ARG A 275 -46.31 -30.70 11.27
N SER A 276 -46.86 -30.46 12.46
CA SER A 276 -46.12 -30.53 13.74
C SER A 276 -46.94 -31.23 14.82
N THR A 277 -46.27 -31.91 15.76
CA THR A 277 -46.88 -32.51 16.96
C THR A 277 -46.77 -31.62 18.20
N GLY A 278 -46.00 -30.54 18.15
CA GLY A 278 -45.81 -29.60 19.26
C GLY A 278 -44.77 -28.52 18.96
N PRO A 279 -44.55 -27.55 19.87
CA PRO A 279 -43.62 -26.44 19.64
C PRO A 279 -42.16 -26.89 19.43
N HIS A 280 -41.62 -26.61 18.24
CA HIS A 280 -40.21 -26.84 17.90
C HIS A 280 -39.79 -26.04 16.66
N LEU A 281 -38.48 -25.83 16.50
CA LEU A 281 -37.90 -25.46 15.20
C LEU A 281 -37.52 -26.75 14.46
N HIS A 282 -37.97 -26.88 13.21
CA HIS A 282 -37.37 -27.80 12.27
C HIS A 282 -36.35 -27.05 11.39
N PHE A 283 -35.10 -27.49 11.41
CA PHE A 283 -33.97 -26.83 10.79
C PHE A 283 -33.28 -27.76 9.77
N GLU A 284 -33.15 -27.31 8.53
CA GLU A 284 -32.46 -28.07 7.48
C GLU A 284 -31.28 -27.28 6.90
N VAL A 285 -30.29 -28.00 6.40
CA VAL A 285 -29.17 -27.47 5.62
C VAL A 285 -29.16 -28.17 4.27
N TRP A 286 -29.16 -27.42 3.18
CA TRP A 286 -29.18 -27.92 1.82
C TRP A 286 -27.91 -27.49 1.09
N VAL A 287 -27.25 -28.43 0.44
CA VAL A 287 -26.08 -28.18 -0.41
C VAL A 287 -26.39 -28.65 -1.81
N ALA A 288 -26.35 -27.74 -2.78
CA ALA A 288 -26.66 -28.03 -4.18
C ALA A 288 -28.00 -28.78 -4.38
N GLY A 289 -29.02 -28.39 -3.59
CA GLY A 289 -30.36 -28.99 -3.66
C GLY A 289 -30.50 -30.35 -2.96
N VAL A 290 -29.49 -30.80 -2.20
CA VAL A 290 -29.54 -32.06 -1.43
C VAL A 290 -29.51 -31.76 0.07
N PRO A 291 -30.44 -32.31 0.88
CA PRO A 291 -30.43 -32.11 2.32
C PRO A 291 -29.22 -32.81 2.95
N GLN A 292 -28.53 -32.10 3.82
CA GLN A 292 -27.35 -32.57 4.55
C GLN A 292 -27.67 -32.62 6.04
N ASN A 293 -26.96 -33.48 6.77
CA ASN A 293 -27.09 -33.53 8.23
C ASN A 293 -26.61 -32.20 8.86
N PRO A 294 -27.50 -31.37 9.44
CA PRO A 294 -27.14 -30.06 9.98
C PRO A 294 -26.17 -30.14 11.15
N GLN A 295 -26.15 -31.26 11.89
CA GLN A 295 -25.29 -31.45 13.06
C GLN A 295 -23.80 -31.27 12.72
N LYS A 296 -23.38 -31.68 11.51
CA LYS A 296 -21.99 -31.55 11.07
C LYS A 296 -21.54 -30.09 10.96
N PHE A 297 -22.44 -29.21 10.52
CA PHE A 297 -22.17 -27.78 10.34
C PHE A 297 -22.11 -27.06 11.69
N LEU A 298 -23.09 -27.34 12.57
CA LEU A 298 -23.16 -26.74 13.90
C LEU A 298 -21.96 -27.15 14.78
N GLN A 299 -21.51 -28.40 14.71
CA GLN A 299 -20.31 -28.87 15.44
C GLN A 299 -19.02 -28.22 14.95
N ALA A 300 -18.88 -27.99 13.63
CA ALA A 300 -17.74 -27.26 13.09
C ALA A 300 -17.67 -25.84 13.67
N GLY A 301 -18.82 -25.19 13.85
CA GLY A 301 -18.94 -23.91 14.56
C GLY A 301 -18.41 -23.94 15.98
N GLU A 302 -18.85 -24.91 16.78
CA GLU A 302 -18.40 -25.07 18.16
C GLU A 302 -16.89 -25.30 18.27
N HIS A 303 -16.30 -26.08 17.34
CA HIS A 303 -14.87 -26.31 17.32
C HIS A 303 -14.07 -25.04 16.97
N LEU A 304 -14.56 -24.25 16.01
CA LEU A 304 -13.95 -22.97 15.66
C LEU A 304 -14.04 -21.95 16.80
N ALA A 305 -15.16 -21.92 17.52
CA ALA A 305 -15.34 -21.04 18.69
C ALA A 305 -14.48 -21.46 19.90
N ARG A 306 -14.13 -22.75 20.02
CA ARG A 306 -13.32 -23.30 21.13
C ARG A 306 -11.83 -23.40 20.82
N ALA A 307 -11.41 -23.20 19.57
CA ALA A 307 -10.01 -23.21 19.21
C ALA A 307 -9.29 -22.07 19.97
N PRO A 308 -8.25 -22.35 20.78
CA PRO A 308 -7.47 -21.29 21.42
C PRO A 308 -6.85 -20.40 20.34
N PRO A 309 -6.63 -19.09 20.61
CA PRO A 309 -5.78 -18.28 19.75
C PRO A 309 -4.45 -19.04 19.58
N GLY A 310 -3.96 -19.10 18.34
CA GLY A 310 -2.86 -19.97 17.93
C GLY A 310 -1.65 -19.93 18.89
N PRO A 311 -0.78 -20.95 18.85
CA PRO A 311 0.27 -21.14 19.84
C PRO A 311 1.08 -19.85 20.00
N ASN A 312 1.03 -19.29 21.22
CA ASN A 312 1.92 -18.22 21.63
C ASN A 312 3.33 -18.82 21.61
N VAL A 313 4.06 -18.57 20.52
CA VAL A 313 5.48 -18.95 20.42
C VAL A 313 6.23 -18.00 21.34
N SER A 314 6.17 -18.31 22.65
CA SER A 314 7.05 -17.74 23.65
C SER A 314 8.47 -18.01 23.16
N ARG A 315 9.14 -16.93 22.74
CA ARG A 315 10.55 -16.94 22.36
C ARG A 315 11.36 -17.57 23.48
N THR A 316 11.77 -18.82 23.28
CA THR A 316 12.96 -19.35 23.93
C THR A 316 14.16 -18.75 23.23
N ARG A 317 14.75 -17.72 23.84
CA ARG A 317 16.19 -17.49 23.90
C ARG A 317 16.50 -16.38 24.89
#